data_AF-A0A1X0NJZ2-F1
#
_entry.id   AF-A0A1X0NJZ2-F1
#
_cell.length_a   1.000
_cell.length_b   1.000
_cell.length_c   1.000
_cell.angle_alpha   90.00
_cell.angle_beta   90.00
_cell.angle_gamma   90.00
#
_symmetry.space_group_name_H-M   'P 1'
#
loop_
_entity.id
_entity.type
_entity.pdbx_description
1 polymer ?
#
loop_
_entity_poly.entity_id
_entity_poly.type
_entity_poly.pdbx_seq_one_letter_code
_entity_poly.pdbx_strand_id
1 'polypeptide(L)'
;MPRQMHVSLFLLLLLFVQLCSTSGILAEESTEVVLELPVKGEDASQAYTVYTKGRKLIRINTSTRDLQNTKKYCSKEGMSIWDFEGNPIKCHNYNVLKTEDMQYLKNDVLPAAVKLHADRLLVDRVNGSLVVPEFEEDSLCSYFTVPPSHHCKGVNNTDMVLYVAAK
;
A
#
# COMPACT_ATOMS: atom_id res chain seq x y z
N MET A 1 2.05 28.02 26.98
CA MET A 1 2.07 26.59 27.34
C MET A 1 2.12 25.76 26.07
N PRO A 2 3.31 25.38 25.55
CA PRO A 2 3.40 24.51 24.39
C PRO A 2 3.33 23.06 24.87
N ARG A 3 2.22 22.36 24.61
CA ARG A 3 2.16 20.90 24.77
C ARG A 3 2.78 20.26 23.53
N GLN A 4 4.02 19.82 23.70
CA GLN A 4 4.59 18.69 22.97
C GLN A 4 3.61 17.53 23.01
N MET A 5 2.95 17.23 21.90
CA MET A 5 2.29 15.94 21.66
C MET A 5 2.17 15.75 20.15
N HIS A 6 3.25 15.45 19.43
CA HIS A 6 3.10 14.94 18.06
C HIS A 6 4.24 14.06 17.53
N VAL A 7 5.23 13.73 18.35
CA VAL A 7 6.29 12.77 17.96
C VAL A 7 5.94 11.35 18.41
N SER A 8 5.27 11.20 19.56
CA SER A 8 4.89 9.88 20.10
C SER A 8 3.81 9.16 19.29
N LEU A 9 2.95 9.87 18.56
CA LEU A 9 1.87 9.26 17.77
C LEU A 9 2.36 8.72 16.41
N PHE A 10 3.38 9.35 15.83
CA PHE A 10 4.04 8.85 14.63
C PHE A 10 4.89 7.61 14.90
N LEU A 11 5.50 7.51 16.09
CA LEU A 11 6.19 6.30 16.53
C LEU A 11 5.23 5.13 16.80
N LEU A 12 3.99 5.40 17.21
CA LEU A 12 2.95 4.36 17.40
C LEU A 12 2.40 3.82 16.08
N LEU A 13 2.39 4.61 15.00
CA LEU A 13 1.98 4.14 13.66
C LEU A 13 3.00 3.18 13.02
N LEU A 14 4.28 3.26 13.40
CA LEU A 14 5.31 2.31 12.94
C LEU A 14 5.19 0.93 13.60
N LEU A 15 4.51 0.82 14.76
CA LEU A 15 4.29 -0.45 15.45
C LEU A 15 3.18 -1.32 14.83
N PHE A 16 2.23 -0.72 14.09
CA PHE A 16 1.11 -1.47 13.50
C PHE A 16 1.42 -2.16 12.16
N VAL A 17 2.62 -1.96 11.60
CA VAL A 17 3.06 -2.65 10.36
C VAL A 17 3.47 -4.12 10.62
N GLN A 18 3.38 -4.60 11.86
CA GLN A 18 3.91 -5.91 12.28
C GLN A 18 2.92 -7.10 12.27
N LEU A 19 1.70 -6.99 11.75
CA LEU A 19 0.71 -8.08 11.95
C LEU A 19 0.55 -9.10 10.81
N CYS A 20 1.29 -9.02 9.70
CA CYS A 20 1.23 -10.05 8.65
C CYS A 20 2.61 -10.47 8.10
N SER A 21 3.67 -10.40 8.90
CA SER A 21 5.01 -10.85 8.44
C SER A 21 5.69 -11.69 9.50
N THR A 22 5.88 -12.98 9.21
CA THR A 22 6.77 -13.86 9.97
C THR A 22 8.20 -13.37 9.77
N SER A 23 8.77 -12.71 10.78
CA SER A 23 10.17 -12.30 10.74
C SER A 23 11.08 -13.52 10.88
N GLY A 24 11.58 -14.03 9.75
CA GLY A 24 12.83 -14.77 9.73
C GLY A 24 13.97 -13.77 9.88
N ILE A 25 14.59 -13.73 11.05
CA ILE A 25 15.87 -13.04 11.27
C ILE A 25 16.94 -13.87 10.57
N LEU A 26 17.58 -13.35 9.53
CA LEU A 26 18.95 -13.70 9.09
C LEU A 26 19.36 -12.81 7.90
N ALA A 27 20.10 -11.75 8.18
CA ALA A 27 21.23 -11.30 7.36
C ALA A 27 21.85 -10.05 8.00
N GLU A 28 23.15 -10.12 8.29
CA GLU A 28 23.98 -8.96 8.63
C GLU A 28 24.02 -8.04 7.40
N GLU A 29 23.37 -6.88 7.51
CA GLU A 29 23.13 -6.01 6.37
C GLU A 29 24.22 -4.92 6.29
N SER A 30 25.04 -4.94 5.24
CA SER A 30 26.01 -3.88 4.99
C SER A 30 25.28 -2.65 4.43
N THR A 31 24.95 -1.71 5.31
CA THR A 31 24.46 -0.38 4.92
C THR A 31 25.64 0.53 4.62
N GLU A 32 25.80 0.93 3.38
CA GLU A 32 26.79 1.91 2.94
C GLU A 32 26.10 3.26 2.78
N VAL A 33 26.61 4.30 3.45
CA VAL A 33 26.03 5.64 3.35
C VAL A 33 26.83 6.42 2.33
N VAL A 34 26.19 6.79 1.23
CA VAL A 34 26.80 7.62 0.19
C VAL A 34 26.47 9.09 0.50
N LEU A 35 27.50 9.91 0.65
CA LEU A 35 27.38 11.36 0.78
C LEU A 35 27.38 11.98 -0.63
N GLU A 36 26.25 12.57 -1.03
CA GLU A 36 26.23 13.39 -2.24
C GLU A 36 26.83 14.77 -1.91
N LEU A 37 27.95 15.09 -2.56
CA LEU A 37 28.60 16.38 -2.39
C LEU A 37 27.89 17.43 -3.25
N PRO A 38 27.61 18.64 -2.70
CA PRO A 38 26.95 19.69 -3.45
C PRO A 38 27.75 20.06 -4.70
N VAL A 39 27.06 20.12 -5.84
CA VAL A 39 27.62 20.56 -7.12
C VAL A 39 27.59 22.08 -7.18
N LYS A 40 28.67 22.69 -7.69
CA LYS A 40 28.82 24.15 -7.76
C LYS A 40 27.68 24.78 -8.56
N GLY A 41 26.76 25.46 -7.87
CA GLY A 41 25.62 26.16 -8.46
C GLY A 41 24.24 25.71 -7.96
N GLU A 42 24.16 24.63 -7.18
CA GLU A 42 22.93 24.14 -6.53
C GLU A 42 22.88 24.50 -5.04
N ASP A 43 21.67 24.51 -4.47
CA ASP A 43 21.43 24.80 -3.05
C ASP A 43 22.15 23.77 -2.16
N ALA A 44 22.75 24.24 -1.06
CA ALA A 44 23.74 23.50 -0.26
C ALA A 44 23.11 22.45 0.70
N SER A 45 22.02 21.81 0.31
CA SER A 45 21.42 20.72 1.09
C SER A 45 22.13 19.40 0.82
N GLN A 46 22.76 18.83 1.86
CA GLN A 46 23.40 17.51 1.78
C GLN A 46 22.33 16.41 1.78
N ALA A 47 22.27 15.61 0.72
CA ALA A 47 21.46 14.40 0.68
C ALA A 47 22.31 13.19 1.08
N TYR A 48 21.81 12.39 2.02
CA TYR A 48 22.41 11.12 2.39
C TYR A 48 21.59 10.01 1.72
N THR A 49 22.24 9.21 0.87
CA THR A 49 21.60 8.04 0.27
C THR A 49 22.12 6.80 0.99
N VAL A 50 21.23 6.07 1.68
CA VAL A 50 21.56 4.79 2.30
C VAL A 50 21.50 3.73 1.21
N TYR A 51 22.66 3.29 0.75
CA TYR A 51 22.81 2.18 -0.18
C TYR A 51 22.89 0.88 0.61
N THR A 52 22.01 -0.06 0.29
CA THR A 52 22.07 -1.39 0.88
C THR A 52 22.35 -2.41 -0.20
N LYS A 53 23.53 -3.03 -0.13
CA LYS A 53 24.02 -3.93 -1.18
C LYS A 53 23.06 -5.10 -1.37
N GLY A 54 22.58 -5.30 -2.60
CA GLY A 54 21.73 -6.43 -2.98
C GLY A 54 20.22 -6.16 -2.95
N ARG A 55 19.76 -5.12 -2.23
CA ARG A 55 18.34 -4.74 -2.22
C ARG A 55 17.98 -3.92 -3.46
N LYS A 56 16.72 -3.98 -3.87
CA LYS A 56 16.21 -3.30 -5.07
C LYS A 56 14.93 -2.55 -4.75
N LEU A 57 14.60 -1.55 -5.56
CA LEU A 57 13.33 -0.84 -5.44
C LEU A 57 12.15 -1.81 -5.54
N ILE A 58 11.18 -1.63 -4.64
CA ILE A 58 9.96 -2.44 -4.55
C ILE A 58 9.09 -2.28 -5.79
N ARG A 59 8.45 -3.38 -6.21
CA ARG A 59 7.46 -3.40 -7.27
C ARG A 59 6.08 -3.57 -6.66
N ILE A 60 5.28 -2.51 -6.67
CA ILE A 60 3.92 -2.52 -6.12
C ILE A 60 2.92 -2.61 -7.27
N ASN A 61 2.06 -3.61 -7.24
CA ASN A 61 0.91 -3.74 -8.14
C ASN A 61 -0.36 -3.32 -7.41
N THR A 62 -1.38 -2.86 -8.13
CA THR A 62 -2.67 -2.46 -7.56
C THR A 62 -3.80 -3.27 -8.18
N SER A 63 -4.72 -3.73 -7.34
CA SER A 63 -5.95 -4.43 -7.78
C SER A 63 -7.16 -3.59 -7.39
N THR A 64 -7.88 -3.08 -8.38
CA THR A 64 -9.09 -2.25 -8.16
C THR A 64 -10.38 -3.03 -8.41
N ARG A 65 -10.39 -4.34 -8.13
CA ARG A 65 -11.54 -5.20 -8.44
C ARG A 65 -12.81 -4.80 -7.69
N ASP A 66 -12.68 -4.36 -6.43
CA ASP A 66 -13.81 -3.85 -5.65
C ASP A 66 -14.44 -2.61 -6.30
N LEU A 67 -13.63 -1.74 -6.89
CA LEU A 67 -14.12 -0.54 -7.60
C LEU A 67 -14.81 -0.86 -8.95
N GLN A 68 -14.73 -2.10 -9.44
CA GLN A 68 -15.43 -2.55 -10.65
C GLN A 68 -16.79 -3.20 -10.32
N ASN A 69 -17.06 -3.46 -9.05
CA ASN A 69 -18.29 -4.11 -8.60
C ASN A 69 -19.19 -3.11 -7.88
N THR A 70 -20.29 -2.73 -8.52
CA THR A 70 -21.25 -1.74 -7.97
C THR A 70 -21.88 -2.13 -6.65
N LYS A 71 -21.77 -3.40 -6.22
CA LYS A 71 -22.21 -3.89 -4.90
C LYS A 71 -21.15 -3.74 -3.80
N LYS A 72 -19.92 -3.41 -4.16
CA LYS A 72 -18.78 -3.31 -3.24
C LYS A 72 -18.43 -1.87 -2.85
N TYR A 73 -19.00 -0.87 -3.52
CA TYR A 73 -18.83 0.55 -3.20
C TYR A 73 -20.17 1.31 -3.33
N CYS A 74 -20.26 2.47 -2.68
CA CYS A 74 -21.45 3.31 -2.76
C CYS A 74 -21.55 4.01 -4.13
N SER A 75 -22.39 3.46 -5.01
CA SER A 75 -22.68 4.04 -6.34
C SER A 75 -23.89 4.98 -6.35
N LYS A 76 -24.74 4.89 -5.32
CA LYS A 76 -25.93 5.72 -5.14
C LYS A 76 -26.32 5.81 -3.67
N GLU A 77 -26.99 6.89 -3.29
CA GLU A 77 -27.53 7.06 -1.95
C GLU A 77 -28.61 6.00 -1.65
N GLY A 78 -28.67 5.56 -0.38
CA GLY A 78 -29.65 4.61 0.11
C GLY A 78 -29.36 3.14 -0.25
N MET A 79 -28.34 2.88 -1.07
CA MET A 79 -27.85 1.53 -1.31
C MET A 79 -27.23 0.93 -0.04
N SER A 80 -27.39 -0.38 0.15
CA SER A 80 -26.67 -1.12 1.19
C SER A 80 -25.47 -1.85 0.60
N ILE A 81 -24.33 -1.71 1.26
CA ILE A 81 -23.11 -2.47 0.97
C ILE A 81 -22.56 -3.07 2.27
N TRP A 82 -21.56 -3.93 2.17
CA TRP A 82 -20.85 -4.48 3.33
C TRP A 82 -19.58 -3.67 3.56
N ASP A 83 -19.30 -3.30 4.80
CA ASP A 83 -18.04 -2.70 5.21
C ASP A 83 -16.89 -3.74 5.24
N PHE A 84 -15.76 -3.38 5.86
CA PHE A 84 -14.58 -4.26 5.97
C PHE A 84 -14.66 -5.27 7.13
N GLU A 85 -15.76 -5.27 7.87
CA GLU A 85 -16.02 -6.14 9.02
C GLU A 85 -17.25 -7.03 8.77
N GLY A 86 -17.81 -6.97 7.55
CA GLY A 86 -19.00 -7.73 7.18
C GLY A 86 -20.29 -7.18 7.76
N ASN A 87 -20.31 -5.93 8.22
CA ASN A 87 -21.54 -5.27 8.66
C ASN A 87 -22.23 -4.58 7.47
N PRO A 88 -23.57 -4.63 7.39
CA PRO A 88 -24.30 -3.89 6.39
C PRO A 88 -24.29 -2.40 6.73
N ILE A 89 -23.81 -1.58 5.79
CA ILE A 89 -23.82 -0.12 5.90
C ILE A 89 -24.72 0.49 4.82
N LYS A 90 -25.37 1.61 5.16
CA LYS A 90 -26.21 2.37 4.22
C LYS A 90 -25.40 3.52 3.64
N CYS A 91 -25.35 3.59 2.32
CA CYS A 91 -24.68 4.67 1.60
C CYS A 91 -25.41 5.99 1.79
N HIS A 92 -24.71 7.00 2.30
CA HIS A 92 -25.18 8.39 2.27
C HIS A 92 -24.65 9.11 1.03
N ASN A 93 -25.23 10.26 0.72
CA ASN A 93 -24.82 11.07 -0.44
C ASN A 93 -23.30 11.37 -0.48
N TYR A 94 -22.66 11.61 0.66
CA TYR A 94 -21.22 11.88 0.75
C TYR A 94 -20.34 10.62 0.63
N ASN A 95 -20.91 9.41 0.70
CA ASN A 95 -20.19 8.17 0.40
C ASN A 95 -20.25 7.82 -1.08
N VAL A 96 -21.13 8.45 -1.86
CA VAL A 96 -21.33 8.11 -3.27
C VAL A 96 -20.06 8.43 -4.06
N LEU A 97 -19.37 7.39 -4.50
CA LEU A 97 -18.19 7.49 -5.35
C LEU A 97 -18.64 7.74 -6.78
N LYS A 98 -18.53 8.98 -7.22
CA LYS A 98 -18.87 9.36 -8.59
C LYS A 98 -17.84 8.79 -9.56
N THR A 99 -18.23 8.70 -10.84
CA THR A 99 -17.35 8.25 -11.91
C THR A 99 -16.08 9.12 -12.04
N GLU A 100 -16.21 10.44 -11.86
CA GLU A 100 -15.09 11.38 -11.89
C GLU A 100 -14.08 11.10 -10.77
N ASP A 101 -14.55 10.93 -9.54
CA ASP A 101 -13.72 10.61 -8.37
C ASP A 101 -13.05 9.24 -8.51
N MET A 102 -13.78 8.26 -9.05
CA MET A 102 -13.23 6.93 -9.32
C MET A 102 -12.13 6.97 -10.37
N GLN A 103 -12.30 7.73 -11.44
CA GLN A 103 -11.29 7.89 -12.48
C GLN A 103 -10.05 8.60 -11.93
N TYR A 104 -10.24 9.67 -11.17
CA TYR A 104 -9.16 10.40 -10.51
C TYR A 104 -8.37 9.51 -9.53
N LEU A 105 -9.08 8.72 -8.70
CA LEU A 105 -8.44 7.75 -7.81
C LEU A 105 -7.56 6.76 -8.59
N LYS A 106 -8.08 6.21 -9.70
CA LYS A 106 -7.42 5.15 -10.46
C LYS A 106 -6.26 5.65 -11.31
N ASN A 107 -6.38 6.85 -11.89
CA ASN A 107 -5.44 7.34 -12.89
C ASN A 107 -4.40 8.30 -12.31
N ASP A 108 -4.72 8.98 -11.21
CA ASP A 108 -3.85 10.00 -10.62
C ASP A 108 -3.36 9.60 -9.23
N VAL A 109 -4.29 9.36 -8.30
CA VAL A 109 -3.95 9.14 -6.88
C VAL A 109 -3.18 7.83 -6.69
N LEU A 110 -3.69 6.71 -7.20
CA LEU A 110 -3.04 5.41 -7.02
C LEU A 110 -1.64 5.37 -7.67
N PRO A 111 -1.44 5.79 -8.93
CA PRO A 111 -0.11 5.81 -9.53
C PRO A 111 0.86 6.75 -8.79
N ALA A 112 0.40 7.92 -8.35
CA ALA A 112 1.25 8.84 -7.59
C ALA A 112 1.67 8.24 -6.24
N ALA A 113 0.74 7.65 -5.49
CA ALA A 113 1.02 6.99 -4.22
C ALA A 113 1.99 5.81 -4.40
N VAL A 114 1.73 4.95 -5.39
CA VAL A 114 2.63 3.83 -5.73
C VAL A 114 4.03 4.34 -6.04
N LYS A 115 4.16 5.38 -6.86
CA LYS A 115 5.46 5.95 -7.23
C LYS A 115 6.21 6.48 -6.00
N LEU A 116 5.55 7.21 -5.11
CA LEU A 116 6.16 7.77 -3.90
C LEU A 116 6.75 6.71 -2.97
N HIS A 117 6.18 5.51 -2.94
CA HIS A 117 6.69 4.38 -2.17
C HIS A 117 7.70 3.54 -2.96
N ALA A 118 7.42 3.27 -4.24
CA ALA A 118 8.28 2.46 -5.10
C ALA A 118 9.66 3.09 -5.35
N ASP A 119 9.74 4.42 -5.41
CA ASP A 119 10.99 5.14 -5.65
C ASP A 119 11.89 5.22 -4.40
N ARG A 120 11.40 4.79 -3.22
CA ARG A 120 12.11 4.95 -1.93
C ARG A 120 12.35 3.65 -1.18
N LEU A 121 11.46 2.67 -1.32
CA LEU A 121 11.53 1.44 -0.54
C LEU A 121 12.41 0.40 -1.23
N LEU A 122 13.53 0.06 -0.57
CA LEU A 122 14.40 -1.04 -0.96
C LEU A 122 13.96 -2.34 -0.26
N VAL A 123 13.82 -3.41 -1.03
CA VAL A 123 13.39 -4.73 -0.54
C VAL A 123 14.24 -5.84 -1.16
N ASP A 124 14.22 -6.99 -0.50
CA ASP A 124 14.57 -8.25 -1.15
C ASP A 124 13.42 -8.65 -2.07
N ARG A 125 13.68 -8.65 -3.38
CA ARG A 125 12.62 -8.89 -4.36
C ARG A 125 12.10 -10.32 -4.26
N VAL A 126 10.80 -10.45 -4.43
CA VAL A 126 10.15 -11.74 -4.64
C VAL A 126 10.71 -12.37 -5.91
N ASN A 127 11.18 -13.61 -5.77
CA ASN A 127 11.63 -14.41 -6.89
C ASN A 127 10.41 -15.03 -7.59
N GLY A 128 10.27 -14.82 -8.89
CA GLY A 128 9.10 -15.26 -9.65
C GLY A 128 7.86 -14.38 -9.41
N SER A 129 6.72 -15.03 -9.22
CA SER A 129 5.40 -14.39 -9.06
C SER A 129 5.00 -14.34 -7.59
N LEU A 130 4.50 -13.19 -7.13
CA LEU A 130 3.96 -13.08 -5.77
C LEU A 130 2.62 -13.82 -5.71
N VAL A 131 2.62 -14.96 -5.04
CA VAL A 131 1.40 -15.72 -4.75
C VAL A 131 0.78 -15.16 -3.47
N VAL A 132 -0.49 -14.77 -3.56
CA VAL A 132 -1.24 -14.24 -2.42
C VAL A 132 -1.85 -15.42 -1.66
N PRO A 133 -1.61 -15.56 -0.35
CA PRO A 133 -2.19 -16.67 0.40
C PRO A 133 -3.71 -16.56 0.43
N GLU A 134 -4.38 -17.69 0.65
CA GLU A 134 -5.79 -17.65 1.05
C GLU A 134 -5.90 -16.93 2.40
N PHE A 135 -6.90 -16.07 2.51
CA PHE A 135 -7.16 -15.34 3.75
C PHE A 135 -8.15 -16.12 4.61
N GLU A 136 -7.97 -16.07 5.94
CA GLU A 136 -8.94 -16.64 6.87
C GLU A 136 -10.30 -15.96 6.68
N GLU A 137 -11.39 -16.73 6.76
CA GLU A 137 -12.75 -16.24 6.46
C GLU A 137 -13.14 -15.02 7.31
N ASP A 138 -12.73 -15.00 8.58
CA ASP A 138 -13.02 -13.92 9.53
C ASP A 138 -11.97 -12.79 9.55
N SER A 139 -10.99 -12.81 8.64
CA SER A 139 -9.98 -11.75 8.55
C SER A 139 -10.51 -10.53 7.79
N LEU A 140 -10.04 -9.33 8.14
CA LEU A 140 -10.34 -8.11 7.36
C LEU A 140 -9.97 -8.24 5.87
N CYS A 141 -8.99 -9.08 5.55
CA CYS A 141 -8.53 -9.31 4.19
C CYS A 141 -9.54 -10.09 3.34
N SER A 142 -10.42 -10.91 3.94
CA SER A 142 -11.41 -11.71 3.22
C SER A 142 -12.49 -10.86 2.52
N TYR A 143 -12.68 -9.61 2.96
CA TYR A 143 -13.67 -8.70 2.39
C TYR A 143 -13.24 -8.06 1.06
N PHE A 144 -11.96 -8.15 0.71
CA PHE A 144 -11.42 -7.66 -0.56
C PHE A 144 -11.60 -8.69 -1.68
N THR A 145 -11.89 -8.22 -2.89
CA THR A 145 -11.94 -9.09 -4.07
C THR A 145 -10.51 -9.38 -4.56
N VAL A 146 -10.01 -10.57 -4.20
CA VAL A 146 -8.78 -11.12 -4.77
C VAL A 146 -9.11 -11.96 -6.01
N PRO A 147 -8.54 -11.66 -7.19
CA PRO A 147 -8.67 -12.53 -8.34
C PRO A 147 -8.15 -13.95 -8.02
N PRO A 148 -8.87 -15.03 -8.35
CA PRO A 148 -8.41 -16.40 -8.09
C PRO A 148 -7.01 -16.72 -8.67
N SER A 149 -6.64 -16.07 -9.78
CA SER A 149 -5.30 -16.22 -10.35
C SER A 149 -4.18 -15.73 -9.43
N HIS A 150 -4.44 -14.79 -8.52
CA HIS A 150 -3.44 -14.29 -7.56
C HIS A 150 -3.11 -15.34 -6.49
N HIS A 151 -4.05 -16.24 -6.16
CA HIS A 151 -3.82 -17.35 -5.21
C HIS A 151 -3.11 -18.56 -5.86
N CYS A 152 -3.30 -18.77 -7.18
CA CYS A 152 -2.72 -19.93 -7.86
C CYS A 152 -1.46 -19.60 -8.67
N LYS A 153 -1.57 -18.66 -9.64
CA LYS A 153 -0.46 -18.29 -10.53
C LYS A 153 0.41 -17.18 -9.95
N GLY A 154 -0.14 -16.42 -9.00
CA GLY A 154 0.48 -15.22 -8.47
C GLY A 154 0.49 -14.05 -9.44
N VAL A 155 1.10 -12.96 -9.00
CA VAL A 155 1.25 -11.72 -9.77
C VAL A 155 2.72 -11.56 -10.15
N ASN A 156 2.99 -11.58 -11.46
CA ASN A 156 4.36 -11.47 -11.98
C ASN A 156 4.97 -10.11 -11.65
N ASN A 157 6.30 -10.06 -11.55
CA ASN A 157 7.07 -8.84 -11.39
C ASN A 157 6.58 -7.94 -10.25
N THR A 158 6.12 -8.53 -9.16
CA THR A 158 5.46 -7.84 -8.05
C THR A 158 6.06 -8.31 -6.74
N ASP A 159 6.35 -7.38 -5.84
CA ASP A 159 6.82 -7.63 -4.49
C ASP A 159 5.70 -7.36 -3.46
N MET A 160 4.71 -6.55 -3.82
CA MET A 160 3.52 -6.26 -3.03
C MET A 160 2.31 -6.00 -3.93
N VAL A 161 1.13 -6.52 -3.57
CA VAL A 161 -0.15 -6.14 -4.22
C VAL A 161 -0.98 -5.31 -3.24
N LEU A 162 -1.41 -4.13 -3.66
CA LEU A 162 -2.36 -3.29 -2.95
C LEU A 162 -3.77 -3.54 -3.50
N TYR A 163 -4.64 -4.12 -2.69
CA TYR A 163 -6.06 -4.28 -3.02
C TYR A 163 -6.83 -3.03 -2.60
N VAL A 164 -7.50 -2.39 -3.55
CA VAL A 164 -8.13 -1.08 -3.37
C VAL A 164 -9.65 -1.21 -3.33
N ALA A 165 -10.26 -0.65 -2.30
CA ALA A 165 -11.70 -0.58 -2.11
C ALA A 165 -12.12 0.83 -1.63
N ALA A 166 -13.39 1.14 -1.80
CA ALA A 166 -14.03 2.35 -1.29
C ALA A 166 -15.41 1.96 -0.74
N LYS A 167 -15.67 2.24 0.53
CA LYS A 167 -16.90 1.88 1.25
C LYS A 167 -17.60 3.14 1.73
#